data_AF-A0A2E3AVX8-F1
#
_entry.id   AF-A0A2E3AVX8-F1
#
_cell.length_a   1.000
_cell.length_b   1.000
_cell.length_c   1.000
_cell.angle_alpha   90.00
_cell.angle_beta   90.00
_cell.angle_gamma   90.00
#
_symmetry.space_group_name_H-M   'P 1'
#
loop_
_entity.id
_entity.type
_entity.pdbx_description
1 polymer ?
#
loop_
_entity_poly.entity_id
_entity_poly.type
_entity_poly.pdbx_seq_one_letter_code
_entity_poly.pdbx_strand_id
1 'polypeptide(L)'
;MMRLIATPALAAMLMTTACMHTPEETGTAETAQPVEETLEPAEVQETMPPTTRERAQRAIQLLGEGKEAPAMVELEAILAEKPQDRTALKLRDQILKDPGELLGESHKTYTVKEGETTSSLAHRFLGDPLLFYAFSRYNNLQAPNRLMVGQVLKLPDRSVEQPEAQVKTVEGPKPPVETEVVSSEDAAAANALRLEALEELNAGEAETAMALLRRALALNSNNPNIAADLAKVERIQAALTKSR
;
A
#
# COMPACT_ATOMS: atom_id res chain seq x y z
N MET A 1 -13.39 18.96 -61.51
CA MET A 1 -12.16 19.11 -62.31
C MET A 1 -11.00 18.79 -61.37
N MET A 2 -10.52 17.56 -61.12
CA MET A 2 -10.04 16.45 -61.97
C MET A 2 -8.85 16.82 -62.85
N ARG A 3 -7.65 16.38 -62.45
CA ARG A 3 -6.68 15.68 -63.31
C ARG A 3 -5.55 15.02 -62.49
N LEU A 4 -5.65 13.68 -62.39
CA LEU A 4 -4.55 12.72 -62.27
C LEU A 4 -3.83 12.58 -63.62
N ILE A 5 -2.51 12.37 -63.64
CA ILE A 5 -1.73 11.52 -64.59
C ILE A 5 -0.41 11.16 -63.85
N ALA A 6 -0.22 9.96 -63.28
CA ALA A 6 0.23 8.67 -63.85
C ALA A 6 1.77 8.53 -64.06
N THR A 7 2.29 7.40 -63.56
CA THR A 7 3.67 6.87 -63.45
C THR A 7 4.28 6.41 -64.80
N PRO A 8 5.57 5.99 -64.89
CA PRO A 8 6.06 4.63 -64.51
C PRO A 8 7.46 4.62 -63.84
N ALA A 9 7.76 3.77 -62.85
CA ALA A 9 8.36 2.42 -62.94
C ALA A 9 9.64 2.30 -63.80
N LEU A 10 10.80 1.97 -63.20
CA LEU A 10 11.63 0.78 -63.55
C LEU A 10 12.83 0.62 -62.59
N ALA A 11 13.19 -0.63 -62.34
CA ALA A 11 14.14 -1.14 -61.36
C ALA A 11 15.58 -1.34 -61.89
N ALA A 12 16.45 -1.83 -60.98
CA ALA A 12 17.71 -2.57 -61.20
C ALA A 12 18.98 -1.72 -61.49
N MET A 13 20.21 -2.10 -61.10
CA MET A 13 20.82 -2.98 -60.09
C MET A 13 22.35 -2.79 -60.29
N LEU A 14 23.15 -3.06 -59.24
CA LEU A 14 24.55 -3.56 -59.31
C LEU A 14 25.73 -2.61 -59.70
N MET A 15 26.65 -2.53 -58.74
CA MET A 15 28.10 -2.80 -58.82
C MET A 15 29.13 -1.66 -58.91
N THR A 16 30.07 -1.76 -57.95
CA THR A 16 31.56 -1.78 -58.06
C THR A 16 32.39 -0.64 -57.48
N THR A 17 33.38 -1.09 -56.67
CA THR A 17 34.77 -0.63 -56.51
C THR A 17 35.04 0.74 -55.87
N ALA A 18 36.14 1.01 -55.18
CA ALA A 18 37.18 0.31 -54.44
C ALA A 18 38.15 1.41 -53.94
N CYS A 19 38.93 1.12 -52.89
CA CYS A 19 40.20 1.76 -52.52
C CYS A 19 40.23 3.10 -51.73
N MET A 20 40.59 2.92 -50.45
CA MET A 20 41.71 3.55 -49.72
C MET A 20 41.62 5.00 -49.22
N HIS A 21 41.72 5.17 -47.89
CA HIS A 21 42.79 5.98 -47.28
C HIS A 21 42.96 5.68 -45.78
N THR A 22 44.18 5.32 -45.38
CA THR A 22 44.71 5.22 -44.00
C THR A 22 45.52 6.47 -43.66
N PRO A 23 45.59 6.85 -42.37
CA PRO A 23 46.86 6.73 -41.62
C PRO A 23 46.65 6.15 -40.19
N GLU A 24 47.45 5.19 -39.70
CA GLU A 24 48.74 5.35 -38.97
C GLU A 24 48.65 6.43 -37.87
N GLU A 25 48.75 6.14 -36.57
CA GLU A 25 49.82 5.54 -35.75
C GLU A 25 49.24 5.49 -34.30
N THR A 26 49.52 4.59 -33.35
CA THR A 26 50.77 4.09 -32.77
C THR A 26 50.42 2.99 -31.74
N GLY A 27 51.39 2.14 -31.38
CA GLY A 27 51.29 0.91 -30.58
C GLY A 27 50.52 0.97 -29.25
N THR A 28 50.11 -0.17 -28.69
CA THR A 28 50.96 -1.31 -28.32
C THR A 28 50.19 -2.62 -28.39
N ALA A 29 50.86 -3.68 -28.84
CA ALA A 29 50.39 -5.05 -28.73
C ALA A 29 50.43 -5.50 -27.26
N GLU A 30 49.28 -5.81 -26.68
CA GLU A 30 49.18 -6.71 -25.53
C GLU A 30 48.25 -7.85 -25.90
N THR A 31 48.80 -9.05 -25.82
CA THR A 31 48.22 -10.34 -26.21
C THR A 31 46.88 -10.59 -25.51
N ALA A 32 45.77 -10.35 -26.20
CA ALA A 32 44.47 -10.86 -25.80
C ALA A 32 44.33 -12.30 -26.33
N GLN A 33 44.52 -13.26 -25.43
CA GLN A 33 44.12 -14.64 -25.64
C GLN A 33 42.60 -14.67 -25.90
N PRO A 34 42.09 -15.43 -26.89
CA PRO A 34 40.66 -15.63 -27.03
C PRO A 34 40.19 -16.45 -25.82
N VAL A 35 39.60 -15.79 -24.83
CA VAL A 35 38.74 -16.49 -23.88
C VAL A 35 37.46 -16.81 -24.63
N GLU A 36 37.42 -18.03 -25.17
CA GLU A 36 36.20 -18.67 -25.62
C GLU A 36 35.34 -18.85 -24.36
N GLU A 37 34.52 -17.84 -24.08
CA GLU A 37 33.49 -17.86 -23.05
C GLU A 37 32.50 -18.95 -23.46
N THR A 38 32.80 -20.15 -22.98
CA THR A 38 31.89 -21.28 -22.99
C THR A 38 30.68 -20.81 -22.19
N LEU A 39 29.63 -20.42 -22.91
CA LEU A 39 28.32 -20.19 -22.35
C LEU A 39 27.85 -21.52 -21.76
N GLU A 40 28.15 -21.75 -20.49
CA GLU A 40 27.50 -22.78 -19.70
C GLU A 40 25.99 -22.49 -19.79
N PRO A 41 25.15 -23.49 -20.16
CA PRO A 41 23.72 -23.30 -20.14
C PRO A 41 23.33 -22.94 -18.71
N ALA A 42 22.81 -21.73 -18.51
CA ALA A 42 22.23 -21.35 -17.24
C ALA A 42 21.22 -22.44 -16.86
N GLU A 43 21.52 -23.16 -15.78
CA GLU A 43 20.61 -24.13 -15.20
C GLU A 43 19.27 -23.41 -14.96
N VAL A 44 18.25 -23.79 -15.72
CA VAL A 44 16.89 -23.32 -15.50
C VAL A 44 16.48 -23.93 -14.17
N GLN A 45 16.71 -23.20 -13.08
CA GLN A 45 16.18 -23.58 -11.78
C GLN A 45 14.66 -23.55 -11.93
N GLU A 46 14.06 -24.74 -12.03
CA GLU A 46 12.62 -24.93 -12.01
C GLU A 46 12.12 -24.54 -10.61
N THR A 47 11.97 -23.23 -10.39
CA THR A 47 11.34 -22.74 -9.16
C THR A 47 9.91 -23.28 -9.15
N MET A 48 9.52 -23.94 -8.05
CA MET A 48 8.15 -24.40 -7.86
C MET A 48 7.18 -23.24 -8.12
N PRO A 49 6.03 -23.49 -8.77
CA PRO A 49 5.05 -22.42 -9.00
C PRO A 49 4.62 -21.80 -7.66
N PRO A 50 4.41 -20.48 -7.60
CA PRO A 50 4.07 -19.81 -6.35
C PRO A 50 2.73 -20.30 -5.82
N THR A 51 2.67 -20.45 -4.51
CA THR A 51 1.49 -20.90 -3.76
C THR A 51 0.36 -19.88 -3.84
N THR A 52 -0.88 -20.32 -3.59
CA THR A 52 -2.04 -19.42 -3.46
C THR A 52 -1.78 -18.25 -2.51
N ARG A 53 -1.11 -18.52 -1.37
CA ARG A 53 -0.81 -17.50 -0.36
C ARG A 53 0.16 -16.44 -0.90
N GLU A 54 1.22 -16.86 -1.57
CA GLU A 54 2.22 -15.96 -2.16
C GLU A 54 1.60 -15.11 -3.28
N ARG A 55 0.76 -15.71 -4.11
CA ARG A 55 -0.01 -14.98 -5.14
C ARG A 55 -0.92 -13.94 -4.52
N ALA A 56 -1.63 -14.28 -3.44
CA ALA A 56 -2.51 -13.34 -2.75
C ALA A 56 -1.72 -12.16 -2.13
N GLN A 57 -0.57 -12.44 -1.51
CA GLN A 57 0.32 -11.41 -0.98
C GLN A 57 0.83 -10.48 -2.09
N ARG A 58 1.24 -11.05 -3.23
CA ARG A 58 1.68 -10.27 -4.39
C ARG A 58 0.54 -9.42 -4.97
N ALA A 59 -0.67 -9.97 -5.08
CA ALA A 59 -1.84 -9.21 -5.54
C ALA A 59 -2.13 -8.00 -4.62
N ILE A 60 -2.06 -8.19 -3.29
CA ILE A 60 -2.24 -7.09 -2.32
C ILE A 60 -1.17 -6.00 -2.50
N GLN A 61 0.10 -6.40 -2.66
CA GLN A 61 1.20 -5.46 -2.91
C GLN A 61 0.99 -4.66 -4.21
N LEU A 62 0.66 -5.36 -5.30
CA LEU A 62 0.39 -4.73 -6.60
C LEU A 62 -0.78 -3.75 -6.53
N LEU A 63 -1.87 -4.11 -5.84
CA LEU A 63 -3.00 -3.21 -5.63
C LEU A 63 -2.63 -2.02 -4.77
N GLY A 64 -1.80 -2.19 -3.75
CA GLY A 64 -1.25 -1.09 -2.94
C GLY A 64 -0.49 -0.05 -3.79
N GLU A 65 0.17 -0.51 -4.85
CA GLU A 65 0.88 0.32 -5.83
C GLU A 65 -0.02 0.88 -6.95
N GLY A 66 -1.30 0.49 -7.00
CA GLY A 66 -2.23 0.85 -8.08
C GLY A 66 -2.06 0.03 -9.37
N LYS A 67 -1.32 -1.08 -9.33
CA LYS A 67 -1.05 -1.95 -10.48
C LYS A 67 -2.15 -3.01 -10.63
N GLU A 68 -3.30 -2.58 -11.14
CA GLU A 68 -4.49 -3.45 -11.30
C GLU A 68 -4.27 -4.64 -12.22
N ALA A 69 -3.75 -4.41 -13.43
CA ALA A 69 -3.60 -5.45 -14.43
C ALA A 69 -2.76 -6.65 -13.95
N PRO A 70 -1.54 -6.48 -13.42
CA PRO A 70 -0.78 -7.61 -12.89
C PRO A 70 -1.40 -8.19 -11.60
N ALA A 71 -2.11 -7.40 -10.79
CA ALA A 71 -2.83 -7.94 -9.64
C ALA A 71 -3.95 -8.89 -10.10
N MET A 72 -4.70 -8.53 -11.14
CA MET A 72 -5.75 -9.36 -11.72
C MET A 72 -5.20 -10.71 -12.21
N VAL A 73 -4.00 -10.73 -12.80
CA VAL A 73 -3.35 -11.98 -13.22
C VAL A 73 -3.11 -12.92 -12.02
N GLU A 74 -2.60 -12.40 -10.91
CA GLU A 74 -2.38 -13.22 -9.70
C GLU A 74 -3.70 -13.70 -9.08
N LEU A 75 -4.74 -12.86 -9.09
CA LEU A 75 -6.06 -13.20 -8.58
C LEU A 75 -6.76 -14.28 -9.41
N GLU A 76 -6.72 -14.17 -10.74
CA GLU A 76 -7.30 -15.18 -11.62
C GLU A 76 -6.54 -16.50 -11.55
N ALA A 77 -5.21 -16.47 -11.37
CA ALA A 77 -4.43 -17.68 -11.12
C ALA A 77 -4.87 -18.41 -9.83
N ILE A 78 -5.19 -17.66 -8.76
CA ILE A 78 -5.75 -18.22 -7.53
C ILE A 78 -7.14 -18.83 -7.81
N LEU A 79 -8.00 -18.11 -8.52
CA LEU A 79 -9.39 -18.53 -8.75
C LEU A 79 -9.51 -19.71 -9.71
N ALA A 80 -8.54 -19.91 -10.61
CA ALA A 80 -8.44 -21.10 -11.45
C ALA A 80 -8.19 -22.37 -10.62
N GLU A 81 -7.40 -22.28 -9.53
CA GLU A 81 -7.14 -23.39 -8.61
C GLU A 81 -8.25 -23.53 -7.55
N LYS A 82 -8.71 -22.40 -7.00
CA LYS A 82 -9.67 -22.30 -5.90
C LYS A 82 -10.76 -21.29 -6.24
N PRO A 83 -11.82 -21.71 -6.97
CA PRO A 83 -12.88 -20.81 -7.41
C PRO A 83 -13.64 -20.09 -6.29
N GLN A 84 -13.59 -20.63 -5.07
CA GLN A 84 -14.25 -20.08 -3.88
C GLN A 84 -13.28 -19.37 -2.93
N ASP A 85 -12.04 -19.07 -3.34
CA ASP A 85 -11.10 -18.32 -2.52
C ASP A 85 -11.66 -16.93 -2.20
N ARG A 86 -12.05 -16.74 -0.92
CA ARG A 86 -12.75 -15.53 -0.47
C ARG A 86 -11.90 -14.28 -0.60
N THR A 87 -10.59 -14.40 -0.46
CA THR A 87 -9.66 -13.27 -0.57
C THR A 87 -9.55 -12.84 -2.02
N ALA A 88 -9.31 -13.79 -2.93
CA ALA A 88 -9.15 -13.48 -4.34
C ALA A 88 -10.44 -12.93 -4.96
N LEU A 89 -11.60 -13.52 -4.64
CA LEU A 89 -12.90 -13.00 -5.05
C LEU A 89 -13.12 -11.56 -4.57
N LYS A 90 -12.84 -11.28 -3.29
CA LYS A 90 -13.06 -9.94 -2.71
C LYS A 90 -12.10 -8.90 -3.29
N LEU A 91 -10.84 -9.24 -3.54
CA LEU A 91 -9.88 -8.33 -4.17
C LEU A 91 -10.25 -8.06 -5.64
N ARG A 92 -10.66 -9.09 -6.38
CA ARG A 92 -11.12 -8.94 -7.77
C ARG A 92 -12.36 -8.06 -7.85
N ASP A 93 -13.32 -8.27 -6.97
CA ASP A 93 -14.55 -7.46 -6.92
C ASP A 93 -14.23 -5.96 -6.74
N GLN A 94 -13.21 -5.62 -5.94
CA GLN A 94 -12.79 -4.23 -5.75
C GLN A 94 -12.14 -3.59 -6.99
N ILE A 95 -11.63 -4.41 -7.93
CA ILE A 95 -11.12 -3.92 -9.22
C ILE A 95 -12.29 -3.75 -10.20
N LEU A 96 -13.20 -4.72 -10.26
CA LEU A 96 -14.22 -4.78 -11.31
C LEU A 96 -15.47 -3.94 -11.03
N LYS A 97 -15.90 -3.86 -9.77
CA LYS A 97 -17.16 -3.19 -9.41
C LYS A 97 -16.96 -1.71 -9.15
N ASP A 98 -18.05 -0.96 -9.22
CA ASP A 98 -18.05 0.44 -8.82
C ASP A 98 -17.84 0.56 -7.29
N PRO A 99 -16.98 1.48 -6.82
CA PRO A 99 -16.74 1.63 -5.38
C PRO A 99 -17.97 2.13 -4.60
N GLY A 100 -18.88 2.90 -5.21
CA GLY A 100 -20.15 3.30 -4.62
C GLY A 100 -21.11 2.10 -4.46
N GLU A 101 -21.16 1.21 -5.45
CA GLU A 101 -21.89 -0.07 -5.34
C GLU A 101 -21.33 -0.93 -4.19
N LEU A 102 -20.00 -0.99 -4.05
CA LEU A 102 -19.35 -1.78 -3.01
C LEU A 102 -19.49 -1.19 -1.62
N LEU A 103 -19.37 0.12 -1.47
CA LEU A 103 -19.21 0.78 -0.17
C LEU A 103 -20.44 1.59 0.28
N GLY A 104 -21.34 1.91 -0.64
CA GLY A 104 -22.50 2.77 -0.43
C GLY A 104 -22.25 4.22 -0.89
N GLU A 105 -23.35 4.90 -1.21
CA GLU A 105 -23.34 6.28 -1.73
C GLU A 105 -23.23 7.34 -0.62
N SER A 106 -23.75 7.06 0.58
CA SER A 106 -23.70 7.96 1.72
C SER A 106 -22.32 7.97 2.37
N HIS A 107 -21.84 9.16 2.71
CA HIS A 107 -20.53 9.31 3.35
C HIS A 107 -20.45 10.50 4.30
N LYS A 108 -19.52 10.40 5.25
CA LYS A 108 -19.02 11.51 6.07
C LYS A 108 -17.58 11.86 5.73
N THR A 109 -17.13 13.06 6.10
CA THR A 109 -15.75 13.49 5.87
C THR A 109 -14.84 13.10 7.03
N TYR A 110 -13.59 12.76 6.73
CA TYR A 110 -12.56 12.44 7.71
C TYR A 110 -11.18 12.92 7.27
N THR A 111 -10.45 13.57 8.18
CA THR A 111 -9.07 14.02 7.92
C THR A 111 -8.07 12.97 8.39
N VAL A 112 -7.22 12.50 7.48
CA VAL A 112 -6.19 11.49 7.74
C VAL A 112 -5.20 11.99 8.79
N LYS A 113 -4.90 11.13 9.76
CA LYS A 113 -3.92 11.36 10.82
C LYS A 113 -2.61 10.66 10.52
N GLU A 114 -1.57 11.08 11.22
CA GLU A 114 -0.24 10.48 11.13
C GLU A 114 -0.27 8.98 11.46
N GLY A 115 0.43 8.18 10.65
CA GLY A 115 0.50 6.73 10.79
C GLY A 115 -0.72 5.95 10.29
N GLU A 116 -1.75 6.62 9.75
CA GLU A 116 -2.89 5.94 9.15
C GLU A 116 -2.58 5.47 7.71
N THR A 117 -3.09 4.30 7.35
CA THR A 117 -3.03 3.74 6.01
C THR A 117 -4.44 3.46 5.50
N THR A 118 -4.61 3.29 4.19
CA THR A 118 -5.91 2.92 3.61
C THR A 118 -6.44 1.61 4.20
N SER A 119 -5.58 0.63 4.45
CA SER A 119 -5.94 -0.63 5.10
C SER A 119 -6.34 -0.46 6.56
N SER A 120 -5.66 0.40 7.34
CA SER A 120 -6.03 0.64 8.74
C SER A 120 -7.34 1.43 8.87
N LEU A 121 -7.58 2.37 7.96
CA LEU A 121 -8.84 3.11 7.87
C LEU A 121 -10.00 2.21 7.42
N ALA A 122 -9.79 1.36 6.41
CA ALA A 122 -10.76 0.37 5.97
C ALA A 122 -11.11 -0.62 7.10
N HIS A 123 -10.12 -1.08 7.86
CA HIS A 123 -10.38 -1.89 9.05
C HIS A 123 -11.22 -1.14 10.09
N ARG A 124 -10.84 0.09 10.44
CA ARG A 124 -11.51 0.86 11.51
C ARG A 124 -12.94 1.25 11.16
N PHE A 125 -13.18 1.66 9.91
CA PHE A 125 -14.45 2.25 9.51
C PHE A 125 -15.35 1.31 8.68
N LEU A 126 -14.76 0.34 7.98
CA LEU A 126 -15.51 -0.63 7.15
C LEU A 126 -15.51 -2.04 7.75
N GLY A 127 -14.77 -2.26 8.83
CA GLY A 127 -14.63 -3.55 9.52
C GLY A 127 -13.69 -4.54 8.81
N ASP A 128 -13.15 -4.19 7.64
CA ASP A 128 -12.37 -5.10 6.81
C ASP A 128 -11.15 -4.41 6.17
N PRO A 129 -9.92 -4.75 6.59
CA PRO A 129 -8.71 -4.17 6.00
C PRO A 129 -8.53 -4.51 4.52
N LEU A 130 -9.13 -5.60 4.02
CA LEU A 130 -9.03 -5.96 2.61
C LEU A 130 -9.77 -4.98 1.70
N LEU A 131 -10.66 -4.12 2.23
CA LEU A 131 -11.37 -3.09 1.46
C LEU A 131 -10.52 -1.85 1.12
N PHE A 132 -9.21 -1.89 1.42
CA PHE A 132 -8.28 -0.78 1.18
C PHE A 132 -8.32 -0.27 -0.27
N TYR A 133 -8.47 -1.17 -1.24
CA TYR A 133 -8.42 -0.81 -2.66
C TYR A 133 -9.71 -0.13 -3.13
N ALA A 134 -10.87 -0.69 -2.79
CA ALA A 134 -12.15 -0.02 -3.04
C ALA A 134 -12.26 1.31 -2.28
N PHE A 135 -11.79 1.37 -1.04
CA PHE A 135 -11.78 2.62 -0.26
C PHE A 135 -10.91 3.70 -0.92
N SER A 136 -9.79 3.29 -1.53
CA SER A 136 -8.92 4.20 -2.29
C SER A 136 -9.61 4.72 -3.53
N ARG A 137 -10.27 3.84 -4.31
CA ARG A 137 -11.05 4.22 -5.49
C ARG A 137 -12.22 5.14 -5.13
N TYR A 138 -12.93 4.86 -4.04
CA TYR A 138 -14.02 5.69 -3.52
C TYR A 138 -13.58 7.13 -3.21
N ASN A 139 -12.30 7.29 -2.84
CA ASN A 139 -11.68 8.56 -2.51
C ASN A 139 -10.87 9.17 -3.65
N ASN A 140 -10.98 8.61 -4.86
CA ASN A 140 -10.23 9.02 -6.05
C ASN A 140 -8.70 9.06 -5.82
N LEU A 141 -8.18 8.16 -4.98
CA LEU A 141 -6.74 8.02 -4.79
C LEU A 141 -6.13 7.30 -5.99
N GLN A 142 -4.97 7.77 -6.47
CA GLN A 142 -4.25 7.10 -7.56
C GLN A 142 -3.82 5.67 -7.18
N ALA A 143 -3.46 5.47 -5.91
CA ALA A 143 -3.15 4.16 -5.35
C ALA A 143 -3.34 4.17 -3.82
N PRO A 144 -3.60 3.03 -3.19
CA PRO A 144 -3.76 2.95 -1.74
C PRO A 144 -2.55 3.42 -0.93
N ASN A 145 -1.33 3.21 -1.44
CA ASN A 145 -0.10 3.64 -0.78
C ASN A 145 0.22 5.13 -0.98
N ARG A 146 -0.65 5.89 -1.68
CA ARG A 146 -0.48 7.34 -1.93
C ARG A 146 -1.29 8.20 -0.96
N LEU A 147 -1.83 7.60 0.10
CA LEU A 147 -2.56 8.32 1.13
C LEU A 147 -1.63 9.31 1.86
N MET A 148 -2.08 10.56 2.02
CA MET A 148 -1.32 11.60 2.71
C MET A 148 -1.96 12.01 4.02
N VAL A 149 -1.13 12.31 5.02
CA VAL A 149 -1.58 12.91 6.28
C VAL A 149 -2.23 14.27 6.00
N GLY A 150 -3.31 14.59 6.70
CA GLY A 150 -4.08 15.81 6.51
C GLY A 150 -5.03 15.77 5.30
N GLN A 151 -5.00 14.72 4.49
CA GLN A 151 -5.94 14.57 3.38
C GLN A 151 -7.37 14.36 3.91
N VAL A 152 -8.35 15.03 3.30
CA VAL A 152 -9.77 14.84 3.60
C VAL A 152 -10.33 13.72 2.73
N LEU A 153 -10.87 12.69 3.36
CA LEU A 153 -11.48 11.52 2.75
C LEU A 153 -12.99 11.50 2.98
N LYS A 154 -13.70 10.87 2.05
CA LYS A 154 -15.06 10.36 2.20
C LYS A 154 -15.01 8.98 2.87
N LEU A 155 -15.67 8.85 4.00
CA LEU A 155 -15.91 7.59 4.70
C LEU A 155 -17.33 7.12 4.41
N PRO A 156 -17.50 5.98 3.73
CA PRO A 156 -18.82 5.41 3.49
C PRO A 156 -19.54 5.11 4.81
N ASP A 157 -20.81 5.50 4.89
CA ASP A 157 -21.69 5.13 5.99
C ASP A 157 -22.25 3.73 5.72
N ARG A 158 -21.41 2.71 5.91
CA ARG A 158 -21.95 1.36 6.12
C ARG A 158 -22.57 1.36 7.50
N SER A 159 -23.88 1.15 7.58
CA SER A 159 -24.61 0.82 8.81
C SER A 159 -24.13 -0.53 9.35
N VAL A 160 -22.86 -0.63 9.71
CA VAL A 160 -22.39 -1.62 10.65
C VAL A 160 -22.71 -1.00 11.99
N GLU A 161 -23.63 -1.63 12.71
CA GLU A 161 -24.07 -1.29 14.06
C GLU A 161 -22.84 -1.33 15.00
N GLN A 162 -22.04 -0.29 14.92
CA GLN A 162 -20.98 0.06 15.83
C GLN A 162 -21.70 0.71 17.01
N PRO A 163 -21.47 0.27 18.27
CA PRO A 163 -22.10 0.89 19.43
C PRO A 163 -21.92 2.40 19.37
N GLU A 164 -23.02 3.10 19.16
CA GLU A 164 -23.07 4.52 18.95
C GLU A 164 -22.63 5.22 20.25
N ALA A 165 -21.44 5.83 20.26
CA ALA A 165 -21.29 7.07 20.99
C ALA A 165 -21.78 8.17 20.05
N GLN A 166 -23.08 8.46 20.15
CA GLN A 166 -23.76 9.51 19.38
C GLN A 166 -23.08 10.85 19.67
N VAL A 167 -22.39 11.42 18.68
CA VAL A 167 -22.15 12.86 18.64
C VAL A 167 -23.16 13.44 17.67
N LYS A 168 -24.26 13.95 18.22
CA LYS A 168 -25.23 14.76 17.49
C LYS A 168 -24.49 15.90 16.79
N THR A 169 -24.82 16.07 15.51
CA THR A 169 -24.47 17.20 14.66
C THR A 169 -24.75 18.53 15.36
N VAL A 170 -23.78 19.45 15.34
CA VAL A 170 -24.04 20.89 15.41
C VAL A 170 -23.28 21.56 14.27
N GLU A 171 -24.00 21.92 13.23
CA GLU A 171 -23.57 22.90 12.23
C GLU A 171 -23.66 24.31 12.87
N GLY A 172 -22.69 25.18 12.58
CA GLY A 172 -22.24 26.31 13.42
C GLY A 172 -23.25 27.41 13.79
N PRO A 173 -22.88 28.30 14.75
CA PRO A 173 -21.83 29.30 14.51
C PRO A 173 -20.80 29.46 15.68
N LYS A 174 -19.61 30.00 15.36
CA LYS A 174 -18.56 30.47 16.32
C LYS A 174 -19.10 31.68 17.13
N PRO A 175 -18.82 31.96 18.45
CA PRO A 175 -17.59 31.79 19.29
C PRO A 175 -17.89 31.37 20.78
N PRO A 176 -17.06 31.60 21.83
CA PRO A 176 -15.60 31.48 22.07
C PRO A 176 -15.21 30.46 23.19
N VAL A 177 -13.94 30.03 23.17
CA VAL A 177 -13.05 29.56 24.26
C VAL A 177 -13.69 29.02 25.57
N GLU A 178 -13.50 27.73 25.84
CA GLU A 178 -13.02 27.25 27.14
C GLU A 178 -12.16 25.98 26.98
N THR A 179 -11.07 25.94 27.72
CA THR A 179 -9.80 25.21 27.58
C THR A 179 -9.84 23.71 27.85
N GLU A 180 -9.26 22.91 26.93
CA GLU A 180 -8.17 21.97 27.19
C GLU A 180 -7.36 21.83 25.88
N VAL A 181 -6.53 22.84 25.60
CA VAL A 181 -5.50 22.75 24.56
C VAL A 181 -4.41 21.83 25.09
N VAL A 182 -4.47 20.55 24.74
CA VAL A 182 -3.28 19.70 24.75
C VAL A 182 -2.30 20.38 23.83
N SER A 183 -1.17 20.85 24.35
CA SER A 183 -0.20 21.57 23.52
C SER A 183 0.31 20.61 22.43
N SER A 184 0.66 21.13 21.26
CA SER A 184 1.25 20.29 20.19
C SER A 184 2.53 19.58 20.64
N GLU A 185 3.22 20.14 21.64
CA GLU A 185 4.41 19.57 22.27
C GLU A 185 4.06 18.36 23.14
N ASP A 186 2.99 18.43 23.94
CA ASP A 186 2.51 17.29 24.75
C ASP A 186 2.00 16.14 23.86
N ALA A 187 1.35 16.47 22.75
CA ALA A 187 0.91 15.47 21.77
C ALA A 187 2.11 14.77 21.10
N ALA A 188 3.16 15.51 20.75
CA ALA A 188 4.39 14.94 20.18
C ALA A 188 5.14 14.09 21.20
N ALA A 189 5.27 14.55 22.45
CA ALA A 189 5.89 13.80 23.53
C ALA A 189 5.12 12.51 23.87
N ALA A 190 3.78 12.55 23.85
CA ALA A 190 2.95 11.37 24.01
C ALA A 190 3.16 10.35 22.87
N ASN A 191 3.31 10.82 21.63
CA ASN A 191 3.58 9.95 20.48
C ASN A 191 4.97 9.31 20.56
N ALA A 192 5.99 10.06 21.01
CA ALA A 192 7.34 9.53 21.21
C ALA A 192 7.36 8.40 22.24
N LEU A 193 6.71 8.60 23.39
CA LEU A 193 6.56 7.58 24.43
C LEU A 193 5.77 6.35 23.94
N ARG A 194 4.78 6.54 23.05
CA ARG A 194 4.04 5.43 22.43
C ARG A 194 4.95 4.60 21.53
N LEU A 195 5.79 5.23 20.72
CA LEU A 195 6.74 4.54 19.84
C LEU A 195 7.73 3.70 20.66
N GLU A 196 8.33 4.29 21.70
CA GLU A 196 9.24 3.61 22.62
C GLU A 196 8.54 2.41 23.30
N ALA A 197 7.29 2.55 23.73
CA ALA A 197 6.53 1.45 24.31
C ALA A 197 6.32 0.28 23.34
N LEU A 198 6.15 0.55 22.03
CA LEU A 198 6.00 -0.51 21.02
C LEU A 198 7.33 -1.24 20.78
N GLU A 199 8.46 -0.55 20.89
CA GLU A 199 9.80 -1.17 20.84
C GLU A 199 10.03 -2.11 22.02
N GLU A 200 9.69 -1.67 23.23
CA GLU A 200 9.77 -2.49 24.44
C GLU A 200 8.86 -3.74 24.36
N LEU A 201 7.66 -3.62 23.76
CA LEU A 201 6.81 -4.79 23.51
C LEU A 201 7.46 -5.79 22.54
N ASN A 202 8.14 -5.30 21.51
CA ASN A 202 8.87 -6.17 20.59
C ASN A 202 10.07 -6.84 21.28
N ALA A 203 10.67 -6.19 22.28
CA ALA A 203 11.70 -6.75 23.14
C ALA A 203 11.16 -7.73 24.19
N GLY A 204 9.83 -7.81 24.37
CA GLY A 204 9.17 -8.66 25.38
C GLY A 204 9.01 -7.99 26.75
N GLU A 205 9.40 -6.73 26.88
CA GLU A 205 9.38 -5.94 28.12
C GLU A 205 8.01 -5.29 28.33
N ALA A 206 7.00 -6.13 28.55
CA ALA A 206 5.62 -5.68 28.67
C ALA A 206 5.36 -4.77 29.89
N GLU A 207 6.14 -4.87 30.96
CA GLU A 207 6.01 -3.95 32.13
C GLU A 207 6.47 -2.54 31.78
N THR A 208 7.66 -2.41 31.18
CA THR A 208 8.23 -1.15 30.70
C THR A 208 7.29 -0.48 29.70
N ALA A 209 6.78 -1.25 28.74
CA ALA A 209 5.81 -0.76 27.76
C ALA A 209 4.54 -0.19 28.41
N MET A 210 3.97 -0.85 29.42
CA MET A 210 2.79 -0.32 30.14
C MET A 210 3.09 1.02 30.81
N ALA A 211 4.26 1.15 31.46
CA ALA A 211 4.64 2.37 32.15
C ALA A 211 4.78 3.55 31.18
N LEU A 212 5.42 3.31 30.03
CA LEU A 212 5.54 4.28 28.95
C LEU A 212 4.18 4.71 28.39
N LEU A 213 3.27 3.77 28.16
CA LEU A 213 1.91 4.06 27.66
C LEU A 213 1.06 4.84 28.67
N ARG A 214 1.19 4.57 29.97
CA ARG A 214 0.53 5.37 31.01
C ARG A 214 1.07 6.80 31.08
N ARG A 215 2.38 6.97 30.96
CA ARG A 215 3.01 8.30 30.87
C ARG A 215 2.55 9.04 29.62
N ALA A 216 2.44 8.35 28.49
CA ALA A 216 1.94 8.90 27.24
C ALA A 216 0.47 9.35 27.34
N LEU A 217 -0.39 8.58 28.03
CA LEU A 217 -1.77 8.99 28.34
C LEU A 217 -1.85 10.15 29.33
N ALA A 218 -0.89 10.30 30.25
CA ALA A 218 -0.86 11.46 31.14
C ALA A 218 -0.59 12.76 30.36
N LEU A 219 0.18 12.69 29.27
CA LEU A 219 0.45 13.83 28.38
C LEU A 219 -0.68 14.08 27.38
N ASN A 220 -1.33 13.01 26.90
CA ASN A 220 -2.43 13.11 25.95
C ASN A 220 -3.54 12.09 26.29
N SER A 221 -4.35 12.48 27.27
CA SER A 221 -5.41 11.66 27.87
C SER A 221 -6.48 11.22 26.86
N ASN A 222 -6.70 12.02 25.82
CA ASN A 222 -7.73 11.81 24.80
C ASN A 222 -7.21 11.06 23.56
N ASN A 223 -6.01 10.45 23.60
CA ASN A 223 -5.47 9.70 22.46
C ASN A 223 -5.95 8.23 22.46
N PRO A 224 -6.86 7.84 21.53
CA PRO A 224 -7.43 6.50 21.53
C PRO A 224 -6.42 5.41 21.15
N ASN A 225 -5.34 5.75 20.43
CA ASN A 225 -4.33 4.78 20.03
C ASN A 225 -3.48 4.36 21.23
N ILE A 226 -3.05 5.33 22.05
CA ILE A 226 -2.29 5.05 23.28
C ILE A 226 -3.14 4.24 24.27
N ALA A 227 -4.43 4.57 24.39
CA ALA A 227 -5.37 3.82 25.22
C ALA A 227 -5.56 2.37 24.74
N ALA A 228 -5.70 2.16 23.42
CA ALA A 228 -5.83 0.83 22.84
C ALA A 228 -4.56 -0.02 23.03
N ASP A 229 -3.38 0.59 22.86
CA ASP A 229 -2.11 -0.08 23.09
C ASP A 229 -1.98 -0.48 24.57
N LEU A 230 -2.29 0.41 25.51
CA LEU A 230 -2.24 0.10 26.95
C LEU A 230 -3.15 -1.09 27.29
N ALA A 231 -4.40 -1.07 26.81
CA ALA A 231 -5.34 -2.17 27.01
C ALA A 231 -4.85 -3.49 26.40
N LYS A 232 -4.05 -3.45 25.32
CA LYS A 232 -3.44 -4.64 24.74
C LYS A 232 -2.36 -5.20 25.66
N VAL A 233 -1.48 -4.34 26.17
CA VAL A 233 -0.40 -4.77 27.07
C VAL A 233 -0.94 -5.32 28.39
N GLU A 234 -1.99 -4.69 28.94
CA GLU A 234 -2.66 -5.18 30.15
C GLU A 234 -3.23 -6.60 29.97
N ARG A 235 -3.79 -6.91 28.80
CA ARG A 235 -4.25 -8.28 28.48
C ARG A 235 -3.10 -9.27 28.38
N ILE A 236 -1.97 -8.88 27.79
CA ILE A 236 -0.77 -9.72 27.70
C ILE A 236 -0.28 -10.05 29.11
N GLN A 237 -0.20 -9.06 30.00
CA GLN A 237 0.21 -9.24 31.38
C GLN A 237 -0.75 -10.12 32.19
N ALA A 238 -2.06 -9.92 32.02
CA ALA A 238 -3.08 -10.78 32.63
C ALA A 238 -2.97 -12.24 32.17
N ALA A 239 -2.62 -12.48 30.90
CA ALA A 239 -2.38 -13.82 30.38
C ALA A 239 -1.11 -14.45 30.97
N LEU A 240 -0.02 -13.69 31.08
CA LEU A 240 1.26 -14.17 31.64
C LEU A 240 1.14 -14.51 33.12
N THR A 241 0.44 -13.68 33.90
CA THR A 241 0.20 -13.92 35.34
C THR A 241 -0.72 -15.11 35.60
N LYS A 242 -1.70 -15.39 34.74
CA LYS A 242 -2.58 -16.56 34.85
C LYS A 242 -1.89 -17.87 34.44
N SER A 243 -0.77 -17.79 33.71
CA SER A 243 0.01 -18.94 33.23
C SER A 243 1.12 -19.41 34.18
N ARG A 244 1.32 -18.69 35.30
CA ARG A 244 2.21 -19.09 36.41
C ARG A 244 1.42 -19.77 37.52
#